data_AF-A0A847VCY1-F1
#
_entry.id   AF-A0A847VCY1-F1
#
_cell.length_a   1.000
_cell.length_b   1.000
_cell.length_c   1.000
_cell.angle_alpha   90.00
_cell.angle_beta   90.00
_cell.angle_gamma   90.00
#
_symmetry.space_group_name_H-M   'P 1'
#
loop_
_entity.id
_entity.type
_entity.pdbx_description
1 polymer ?
#
loop_
_entity_poly.entity_id
_entity_poly.type
_entity_poly.pdbx_seq_one_letter_code
_entity_poly.pdbx_strand_id
1 'polypeptide(L)'
;MRNLKKKYCGVGFAEALIALMISGIVSIVLMRISSSSLSELSRLEIQDEMEYLAVSTAVHLQRQAIEERVNNPDDNIFHDDIELGTCYLFAEDGSGTIDITSSIIGKVREEFVSSSSNTDDPYFQVFCRETEASDKQKVLFTVIVGSKKHKGLNTTKNDIKDYEYLAVINL
;
A
#
# COMPACT_ATOMS: atom_id res chain seq x y z
N MET A 1 -64.96 3.95 53.77
CA MET A 1 -63.58 4.37 54.15
C MET A 1 -62.72 3.11 54.17
N ARG A 2 -61.60 2.93 53.46
CA ARG A 2 -60.45 3.81 53.23
C ARG A 2 -59.80 3.47 51.88
N ASN A 3 -59.45 4.49 51.11
CA ASN A 3 -58.60 4.40 49.93
C ASN A 3 -57.14 4.14 50.34
N LEU A 4 -56.56 3.00 49.95
CA LEU A 4 -55.13 2.73 50.07
C LEU A 4 -54.41 3.22 48.80
N LYS A 5 -54.09 4.52 48.72
CA LYS A 5 -53.12 5.01 47.72
C LYS A 5 -51.70 4.66 48.17
N LYS A 6 -51.22 3.47 47.81
CA LYS A 6 -49.78 3.16 47.85
C LYS A 6 -49.09 3.92 46.71
N LYS A 7 -48.37 5.00 47.02
CA LYS A 7 -47.46 5.67 46.06
C LYS A 7 -46.23 4.78 45.87
N TYR A 8 -46.03 4.25 44.68
CA TYR A 8 -44.78 3.58 44.28
C TYR A 8 -43.70 4.63 44.02
N CYS A 9 -42.88 4.95 45.04
CA CYS A 9 -41.80 5.95 44.94
C CYS A 9 -40.50 5.43 44.27
N GLY A 10 -40.52 4.27 43.60
CA GLY A 10 -39.33 3.66 42.98
C GLY A 10 -39.31 3.58 41.45
N VAL A 11 -40.39 3.98 40.77
CA VAL A 11 -40.55 3.78 39.31
C VAL A 11 -39.54 4.59 38.50
N GLY A 12 -39.30 5.86 38.87
CA GLY A 12 -38.36 6.73 38.14
C GLY A 12 -36.89 6.29 38.26
N PHE A 13 -36.50 5.64 39.35
CA PHE A 13 -35.15 5.08 39.49
C PHE A 13 -34.95 3.85 38.59
N ALA A 14 -35.96 2.98 38.52
CA ALA A 14 -35.94 1.82 37.63
C ALA A 14 -35.93 2.23 36.15
N GLU A 15 -36.72 3.24 35.80
CA GLU A 15 -36.76 3.80 34.43
C GLU A 15 -35.40 4.41 34.03
N ALA A 16 -34.77 5.17 34.94
CA ALA A 16 -33.42 5.69 34.71
C ALA A 16 -32.37 4.57 34.55
N LEU A 17 -32.48 3.49 35.32
CA LEU A 17 -31.55 2.35 35.23
C LEU A 17 -31.72 1.61 33.89
N ILE A 18 -32.96 1.38 33.47
CA ILE A 18 -33.26 0.78 32.16
C ILE A 18 -32.78 1.69 31.03
N ALA A 19 -32.99 3.00 31.13
CA ALA A 19 -32.53 3.97 30.14
C ALA A 19 -31.00 3.98 30.02
N LEU A 20 -30.27 3.94 31.14
CA LEU A 20 -28.81 3.84 31.15
C LEU A 20 -28.32 2.52 30.54
N MET A 21 -29.00 1.41 30.83
CA MET A 21 -28.67 0.10 30.26
C MET A 21 -28.85 0.10 28.73
N ILE A 22 -29.99 0.62 28.25
CA ILE A 22 -30.27 0.73 26.81
C ILE A 22 -29.25 1.68 26.15
N SER A 23 -28.98 2.84 26.74
CA SER A 23 -27.99 3.79 26.23
C SER A 23 -26.60 3.17 26.15
N GLY A 24 -26.19 2.38 27.16
CA GLY A 24 -24.89 1.70 27.17
C GLY A 24 -24.76 0.68 26.03
N ILE A 25 -25.80 -0.13 25.79
CA ILE A 25 -25.82 -1.10 24.69
C ILE A 25 -25.74 -0.39 23.34
N VAL A 26 -26.51 0.68 23.14
CA VAL A 26 -26.49 1.47 21.90
C VAL A 26 -25.09 2.05 21.65
N SER A 27 -24.43 2.60 22.67
CA SER A 27 -23.07 3.13 22.55
C SER A 27 -22.06 2.06 22.12
N ILE A 28 -22.16 0.83 22.65
CA ILE A 28 -21.26 -0.27 22.27
C ILE A 28 -21.47 -0.66 20.81
N VAL A 29 -22.72 -0.73 20.36
CA VAL A 29 -23.03 -1.05 18.95
C VAL A 29 -22.48 0.02 18.02
N LEU A 30 -22.70 1.30 18.35
CA LEU A 30 -22.16 2.41 17.56
C LEU A 30 -20.64 2.39 17.51
N MET A 31 -19.98 2.16 18.65
CA MET A 31 -18.52 2.06 18.71
C MET A 31 -17.98 0.90 17.86
N ARG A 32 -18.68 -0.24 17.82
CA ARG A 32 -18.32 -1.37 16.94
C ARG A 32 -18.41 -1.00 15.47
N ILE A 33 -19.48 -0.30 15.06
CA ILE A 33 -19.63 0.17 13.68
C ILE A 33 -18.51 1.14 13.34
N SER A 34 -18.30 2.16 14.18
CA SER A 34 -17.23 3.15 13.99
C SER A 34 -15.84 2.51 13.91
N SER A 35 -15.54 1.55 14.79
CA SER A 35 -14.26 0.85 14.78
C SER A 35 -14.05 0.04 13.49
N SER A 36 -15.12 -0.56 12.95
CA SER A 36 -15.04 -1.28 11.67
C SER A 36 -14.74 -0.31 10.53
N SER A 37 -15.47 0.79 10.44
CA SER A 37 -15.26 1.82 9.41
C SER A 37 -13.87 2.46 9.51
N LEU A 38 -13.37 2.73 10.71
CA LEU A 38 -12.01 3.24 10.91
C LEU A 38 -10.94 2.22 10.47
N SER A 39 -11.15 0.94 10.75
CA SER A 39 -10.23 -0.11 10.27
C SER A 39 -10.25 -0.24 8.76
N GLU A 40 -11.38 -0.05 8.10
CA GLU A 40 -11.49 -0.05 6.64
C GLU A 40 -10.83 1.18 6.03
N LEU A 41 -11.10 2.37 6.59
CA LEU A 41 -10.46 3.62 6.19
C LEU A 41 -8.93 3.53 6.26
N SER A 42 -8.38 3.03 7.37
CA SER A 42 -6.93 2.88 7.52
C SER A 42 -6.31 1.93 6.49
N ARG A 43 -7.04 0.89 6.04
CA ARG A 43 -6.56 0.03 4.96
C ARG A 43 -6.59 0.74 3.61
N LEU A 44 -7.62 1.54 3.36
CA LEU A 44 -7.71 2.35 2.14
C LEU A 44 -6.56 3.36 2.07
N GLU A 45 -6.25 4.04 3.18
CA GLU A 45 -5.10 4.97 3.24
C GLU A 45 -3.77 4.28 2.87
N ILE A 46 -3.54 3.06 3.39
CA ILE A 46 -2.33 2.28 3.06
C ILE A 46 -2.34 1.89 1.57
N GLN A 47 -3.49 1.52 1.02
CA GLN A 47 -3.61 1.20 -0.41
C GLN A 47 -3.33 2.42 -1.29
N ASP A 48 -3.96 3.55 -1.00
CA ASP A 48 -3.76 4.81 -1.71
C ASP A 48 -2.29 5.25 -1.66
N GLU A 49 -1.61 5.06 -0.52
CA GLU A 49 -0.18 5.36 -0.39
C GLU A 49 0.67 4.42 -1.27
N MET A 50 0.39 3.11 -1.29
CA MET A 50 1.11 2.18 -2.17
C MET A 50 0.86 2.47 -3.65
N GLU A 51 -0.36 2.85 -4.02
CA GLU A 51 -0.71 3.28 -5.37
C GLU A 51 0.06 4.54 -5.77
N TYR A 52 0.08 5.54 -4.89
CA TYR A 52 0.83 6.78 -5.08
C TYR A 52 2.32 6.50 -5.29
N LEU A 53 2.92 5.66 -4.42
CA LEU A 53 4.32 5.29 -4.55
C LEU A 53 4.59 4.57 -5.88
N ALA A 54 3.77 3.59 -6.25
CA ALA A 54 3.97 2.84 -7.50
C ALA A 54 3.89 3.72 -8.75
N VAL A 55 2.92 4.63 -8.79
CA VAL A 55 2.76 5.59 -9.89
C VAL A 55 3.91 6.59 -9.91
N SER A 56 4.30 7.12 -8.73
CA SER A 56 5.43 8.03 -8.61
C SER A 56 6.71 7.40 -9.13
N THR A 57 7.04 6.19 -8.67
CA THR A 57 8.20 5.41 -9.14
C THR A 57 8.17 5.24 -10.65
N ALA A 58 7.03 4.85 -11.23
CA ALA A 58 6.91 4.69 -12.68
C ALA A 58 7.19 6.00 -13.46
N VAL A 59 6.71 7.14 -12.95
CA VAL A 59 6.99 8.45 -13.52
C VAL A 59 8.47 8.82 -13.40
N HIS A 60 9.10 8.49 -12.27
CA HIS A 60 10.54 8.68 -12.08
C HIS A 60 11.36 7.82 -13.05
N LEU A 61 11.02 6.54 -13.20
CA LEU A 61 11.65 5.64 -14.18
C LEU A 61 11.52 6.20 -15.60
N GLN A 62 10.31 6.66 -15.98
CA GLN A 62 10.07 7.23 -17.30
C GLN A 62 10.90 8.50 -17.51
N ARG A 63 10.96 9.38 -16.51
CA ARG A 63 11.76 10.61 -16.59
C ARG A 63 13.24 10.29 -16.77
N GLN A 64 13.77 9.36 -15.98
CA GLN A 64 15.17 8.95 -16.09
C GLN A 64 15.47 8.31 -17.45
N ALA A 65 14.58 7.47 -17.96
CA ALA A 65 14.73 6.88 -19.29
C ALA A 65 14.73 7.93 -20.41
N ILE A 66 13.91 8.98 -20.31
CA ILE A 66 13.91 10.09 -21.27
C ILE A 66 15.21 10.90 -21.18
N GLU A 67 15.71 11.15 -19.97
CA GLU A 67 16.95 11.89 -19.73
C GLU A 67 18.16 11.13 -20.28
N GLU A 68 18.26 9.83 -20.01
CA GLU A 68 19.33 8.97 -20.55
C GLU A 68 19.27 8.89 -22.08
N ARG A 69 18.08 8.78 -22.67
CA ARG A 69 17.93 8.81 -24.13
C ARG A 69 18.46 10.10 -24.77
N VAL A 70 18.26 11.24 -24.10
CA VAL A 70 18.71 12.55 -24.60
C VAL A 70 20.22 12.70 -24.46
N ASN A 71 20.79 12.22 -23.35
CA ASN A 71 22.21 12.37 -23.04
C ASN A 71 23.08 11.32 -23.77
N ASN A 72 22.63 10.06 -23.82
CA ASN A 72 23.34 8.90 -24.35
C ASN A 72 22.41 8.06 -25.26
N PRO A 73 22.16 8.49 -26.51
CA PRO A 73 21.22 7.80 -27.40
C PRO A 73 21.65 6.38 -27.82
N ASP A 74 22.96 6.09 -27.78
CA ASP A 74 23.53 4.80 -28.23
C ASP A 74 23.88 3.84 -27.07
N ASP A 75 23.89 4.32 -25.82
CA ASP A 75 24.31 3.55 -24.62
C ASP A 75 23.30 3.78 -23.49
N ASN A 76 22.16 3.10 -23.60
CA ASN A 76 21.03 3.30 -22.70
C ASN A 76 20.96 2.14 -21.69
N ILE A 77 21.12 2.48 -20.40
CA ILE A 77 21.03 1.56 -19.26
C ILE A 77 19.73 0.72 -19.26
N PHE A 78 18.65 1.24 -19.84
CA PHE A 78 17.36 0.56 -19.89
C PHE A 78 17.28 -0.51 -21.00
N HIS A 79 18.24 -0.55 -21.92
CA HIS A 79 18.37 -1.58 -22.95
C HIS A 79 19.33 -2.70 -22.54
N ASP A 80 20.54 -2.34 -22.16
CA ASP A 80 21.67 -3.27 -22.08
C ASP A 80 22.01 -3.71 -20.64
N ASP A 81 21.81 -2.86 -19.64
CA ASP A 81 22.16 -3.16 -18.24
C ASP A 81 21.02 -3.80 -17.44
N ILE A 82 19.77 -3.52 -17.84
CA ILE A 82 18.59 -4.10 -17.20
C ILE A 82 18.21 -5.39 -17.90
N GLU A 83 18.61 -6.52 -17.33
CA GLU A 83 18.29 -7.84 -17.89
C GLU A 83 16.78 -8.14 -17.86
N LEU A 84 16.34 -9.05 -18.72
CA LEU A 84 14.94 -9.45 -18.80
C LEU A 84 14.61 -10.42 -17.65
N GLY A 85 13.54 -10.13 -16.90
CA GLY A 85 13.14 -10.95 -15.75
C GLY A 85 13.92 -10.65 -14.45
N THR A 86 14.79 -9.64 -14.45
CA THR A 86 15.41 -9.12 -13.23
C THR A 86 14.59 -7.97 -12.65
N CYS A 87 14.66 -7.85 -11.33
CA CYS A 87 13.98 -6.86 -10.52
C CYS A 87 15.04 -6.01 -9.80
N TYR A 88 14.82 -4.71 -9.70
CA TYR A 88 15.76 -3.78 -9.09
C TYR A 88 15.04 -2.97 -8.02
N LEU A 89 15.74 -2.67 -6.93
CA LEU A 89 15.20 -1.85 -5.87
C LEU A 89 15.13 -0.39 -6.30
N PHE A 90 14.05 0.27 -5.93
CA PHE A 90 13.95 1.72 -6.06
C PHE A 90 14.42 2.35 -4.75
N ALA A 91 15.66 2.84 -4.74
CA ALA A 91 16.19 3.67 -3.67
C ALA A 91 16.09 5.14 -4.10
N GLU A 92 15.26 5.92 -3.41
CA GLU A 92 15.16 7.34 -3.66
C GLU A 92 16.29 8.05 -2.91
N ASP A 93 17.50 8.02 -3.46
CA ASP A 93 18.70 8.60 -2.85
C ASP A 93 18.68 10.14 -2.89
N GLY A 94 17.52 10.80 -2.75
CA GLY A 94 17.36 12.26 -2.84
C GLY A 94 17.74 12.90 -4.19
N SER A 95 18.46 12.19 -5.05
CA SER A 95 18.86 12.52 -6.43
C SER A 95 17.91 11.93 -7.47
N GLY A 96 17.02 11.01 -7.07
CA GLY A 96 16.11 10.31 -7.99
C GLY A 96 16.82 9.36 -8.95
N THR A 97 18.04 8.92 -8.62
CA THR A 97 18.80 7.93 -9.40
C THR A 97 18.43 6.52 -8.99
N ILE A 98 17.99 5.72 -9.96
CA ILE A 98 17.82 4.28 -9.80
C ILE A 98 19.16 3.61 -9.43
N ASP A 99 19.18 2.89 -8.31
CA ASP A 99 20.30 2.01 -7.98
C ASP A 99 20.14 0.65 -8.70
N ILE A 100 20.87 0.49 -9.81
CA ILE A 100 20.89 -0.74 -10.62
C ILE A 100 21.82 -1.80 -10.00
N THR A 101 22.57 -1.48 -8.94
CA THR A 101 23.58 -2.40 -8.37
C THR A 101 22.97 -3.57 -7.60
N SER A 102 21.70 -3.47 -7.19
CA SER A 102 20.98 -4.51 -6.45
C SER A 102 19.95 -5.22 -7.32
N SER A 103 20.41 -6.10 -8.20
CA SER A 103 19.54 -6.96 -9.00
C SER A 103 19.04 -8.16 -8.18
N ILE A 104 17.74 -8.36 -8.16
CA ILE A 104 17.04 -9.49 -7.56
C ILE A 104 16.53 -10.36 -8.71
N ILE A 105 16.93 -11.63 -8.73
CA ILE A 105 16.58 -12.56 -9.80
C ILE A 105 15.27 -13.24 -9.43
N GLY A 106 14.22 -12.94 -10.20
CA GLY A 106 12.88 -13.47 -9.97
C GLY A 106 12.02 -12.61 -9.04
N LYS A 107 10.75 -13.02 -8.89
CA LYS A 107 9.73 -12.29 -8.14
C LYS A 107 9.55 -12.86 -6.73
N VAL A 108 10.64 -12.94 -5.96
CA VAL A 108 10.61 -13.47 -4.59
C VAL A 108 10.46 -12.32 -3.60
N ARG A 109 9.30 -12.23 -2.96
CA ARG A 109 8.93 -11.15 -2.05
C ARG A 109 9.91 -11.02 -0.88
N GLU A 110 10.34 -12.13 -0.30
CA GLU A 110 11.26 -12.13 0.84
C GLU A 110 12.57 -11.41 0.51
N GLU A 111 13.05 -11.55 -0.73
CA GLU A 111 14.25 -10.90 -1.21
C GLU A 111 14.05 -9.39 -1.40
N PHE A 112 12.85 -8.96 -1.80
CA PHE A 112 12.50 -7.53 -1.89
C PHE A 112 12.52 -6.85 -0.51
N VAL A 113 11.96 -7.53 0.49
CA VAL A 113 11.91 -7.01 1.87
C VAL A 113 13.31 -6.97 2.48
N SER A 114 14.10 -8.03 2.31
CA SER A 114 15.46 -8.11 2.90
C SER A 114 16.45 -7.16 2.26
N SER A 115 16.28 -6.87 0.97
CA SER A 115 17.23 -6.06 0.22
C SER A 115 16.90 -4.56 0.30
N SER A 116 15.70 -4.18 0.75
CA SER A 116 15.35 -2.77 0.94
C SER A 116 16.26 -2.10 1.98
N SER A 117 17.09 -1.15 1.53
CA SER A 117 18.15 -0.52 2.32
C SER A 117 17.67 0.27 3.55
N ASN A 118 16.42 0.76 3.52
CA ASN A 118 15.85 1.56 4.60
C ASN A 118 15.01 0.68 5.53
N THR A 119 15.53 0.36 6.72
CA THR A 119 14.77 -0.38 7.75
C THR A 119 13.57 0.41 8.29
N ASP A 120 13.59 1.73 8.15
CA ASP A 120 12.60 2.62 8.73
C ASP A 120 11.39 2.83 7.82
N ASP A 121 11.55 2.63 6.50
CA ASP A 121 10.44 2.76 5.56
C ASP A 121 9.47 1.59 5.68
N PRO A 122 8.16 1.84 5.88
CA PRO A 122 7.16 0.78 6.03
C PRO A 122 6.87 0.04 4.72
N TYR A 123 7.32 0.57 3.59
CA TYR A 123 7.11 0.02 2.25
C TYR A 123 8.43 -0.32 1.58
N PHE A 124 8.39 -1.31 0.70
CA PHE A 124 9.45 -1.55 -0.28
C PHE A 124 8.91 -1.25 -1.68
N GLN A 125 9.81 -0.83 -2.56
CA GLN A 125 9.51 -0.48 -3.94
C GLN A 125 10.53 -1.19 -4.84
N VAL A 126 10.04 -1.94 -5.81
CA VAL A 126 10.85 -2.70 -6.77
C VAL A 126 10.29 -2.46 -8.16
N PHE A 127 11.13 -2.43 -9.18
CA PHE A 127 10.68 -2.46 -10.56
C PHE A 127 11.37 -3.60 -11.31
N CYS A 128 10.62 -4.29 -12.17
CA CYS A 128 11.08 -5.46 -12.90
C CYS A 128 10.85 -5.27 -14.39
N ARG A 129 11.79 -5.71 -15.22
CA ARG A 129 11.61 -5.73 -16.68
C ARG A 129 10.93 -7.04 -17.07
N GLU A 130 9.73 -6.97 -17.65
CA GLU A 130 8.93 -8.20 -17.91
C GLU A 130 9.01 -8.74 -19.32
N THR A 131 9.12 -7.90 -20.35
CA THR A 131 9.18 -8.37 -21.76
C THR A 131 9.71 -7.26 -22.67
N GLU A 132 10.39 -7.65 -23.76
CA GLU A 132 10.60 -6.75 -24.90
C GLU A 132 9.24 -6.45 -25.53
N ALA A 133 8.80 -5.20 -25.50
CA ALA A 133 7.71 -4.81 -26.38
C ALA A 133 8.13 -5.16 -27.82
N SER A 134 7.17 -5.53 -28.67
CA SER A 134 7.44 -5.92 -30.07
C SER A 134 8.21 -4.86 -30.88
N ASP A 135 8.34 -3.63 -30.35
CA ASP A 135 9.20 -2.56 -30.83
C ASP A 135 10.38 -2.37 -29.87
N LYS A 136 11.62 -2.38 -30.40
CA LYS A 136 12.85 -2.00 -29.68
C LYS A 136 12.83 -0.57 -29.10
N GLN A 137 11.80 0.22 -29.39
CA GLN A 137 11.64 1.58 -28.86
C GLN A 137 10.81 1.62 -27.57
N LYS A 138 10.32 0.48 -27.07
CA LYS A 138 9.47 0.43 -25.88
C LYS A 138 9.92 -0.67 -24.94
N VAL A 139 9.94 -0.36 -23.65
CA VAL A 139 10.22 -1.35 -22.60
C VAL A 139 9.07 -1.36 -21.61
N LEU A 140 8.69 -2.58 -21.21
CA LEU A 140 7.66 -2.81 -20.21
C LEU A 140 8.32 -3.04 -18.85
N PHE A 141 7.97 -2.19 -17.90
CA PHE A 141 8.34 -2.33 -16.50
C PHE A 141 7.11 -2.64 -15.65
N THR A 142 7.27 -3.54 -14.70
CA THR A 142 6.30 -3.77 -13.63
C THR A 142 6.89 -3.19 -12.35
N VAL A 143 6.24 -2.18 -11.79
CA VAL A 143 6.57 -1.62 -10.48
C VAL A 143 5.74 -2.36 -9.44
N ILE A 144 6.40 -2.89 -8.42
CA ILE A 144 5.81 -3.63 -7.31
C ILE A 144 6.06 -2.84 -6.03
N VAL A 145 4.98 -2.51 -5.32
CA VAL A 145 5.04 -1.84 -4.03
C VAL A 145 4.31 -2.68 -2.99
N GLY A 146 4.96 -2.92 -1.86
CA GLY A 146 4.38 -3.71 -0.79
C GLY A 146 4.76 -3.20 0.59
N SER A 147 3.88 -3.46 1.56
CA SER A 147 4.16 -3.17 2.97
C SER A 147 5.05 -4.24 3.58
N LYS A 148 6.13 -3.85 4.27
CA LYS A 148 7.03 -4.79 4.99
C LYS A 148 6.38 -5.44 6.20
N LYS A 149 5.30 -4.85 6.72
CA LYS A 149 4.58 -5.32 7.91
C LYS A 149 3.51 -6.37 7.58
N HIS A 150 3.16 -6.51 6.30
CA HIS A 150 2.11 -7.40 5.81
C HIS A 150 2.70 -8.52 4.95
N LYS A 151 1.94 -9.60 4.72
CA LYS A 151 2.39 -10.73 3.91
C LYS A 151 2.20 -10.49 2.41
N GLY A 152 1.37 -9.54 2.00
CA GLY A 152 1.21 -9.16 0.60
C GLY A 152 0.34 -10.12 -0.22
N LEU A 153 -0.22 -11.17 0.39
CA LEU A 153 -0.85 -12.28 -0.33
C LEU A 153 -2.28 -11.97 -0.73
N ASN A 154 -3.06 -11.41 0.19
CA ASN A 154 -4.47 -11.08 -0.03
C ASN A 154 -4.88 -9.88 0.82
N THR A 155 -5.76 -9.03 0.29
CA THR A 155 -6.39 -7.98 1.09
C THR A 155 -7.43 -8.61 2.02
N THR A 156 -7.05 -8.78 3.28
CA THR A 156 -7.89 -9.36 4.34
C THR A 156 -7.90 -8.44 5.56
N LYS A 157 -8.47 -8.89 6.69
CA LYS A 157 -8.47 -8.08 7.90
C LYS A 157 -7.06 -7.82 8.46
N ASN A 158 -6.10 -8.70 8.17
CA ASN A 158 -4.76 -8.70 8.76
C ASN A 158 -3.63 -8.59 7.73
N ASP A 159 -3.99 -8.53 6.44
CA ASP A 159 -3.03 -8.54 5.34
C ASP A 159 -3.51 -7.59 4.25
N ILE A 160 -2.57 -6.97 3.55
CA ILE A 160 -2.85 -6.06 2.44
C ILE A 160 -2.04 -6.58 1.27
N LYS A 161 -2.72 -6.79 0.14
CA LYS A 161 -2.08 -7.28 -1.08
C LYS A 161 -1.07 -6.25 -1.58
N ASP A 162 0.06 -6.73 -2.11
CA ASP A 162 0.99 -5.88 -2.84
C ASP A 162 0.33 -5.26 -4.08
N TYR A 163 0.76 -4.04 -4.38
CA TYR A 163 0.31 -3.31 -5.54
C TYR A 163 1.30 -3.50 -6.69
N GLU A 164 0.77 -3.86 -7.86
CA GLU A 164 1.55 -4.03 -9.09
C GLU A 164 1.06 -3.03 -10.13
N TYR A 165 1.97 -2.23 -10.67
CA TYR A 165 1.70 -1.21 -11.67
C TYR A 165 2.54 -1.46 -12.93
N LEU A 166 1.88 -1.62 -14.07
CA LEU A 166 2.52 -1.83 -15.36
C LEU A 166 2.76 -0.49 -16.05
N ALA A 167 4.02 -0.18 -16.34
CA ALA A 167 4.45 1.04 -17.02
C ALA A 167 5.12 0.70 -18.35
N VAL A 168 4.67 1.34 -19.43
CA VAL A 168 5.33 1.28 -20.74
C VAL A 168 6.14 2.54 -20.94
N ILE A 169 7.46 2.38 -21.04
CA ILE A 169 8.38 3.49 -21.27
C ILE A 169 8.78 3.48 -22.74
N ASN A 170 8.60 4.62 -23.41
CA ASN A 170 9.14 4.83 -24.75
C ASN A 170 10.58 5.34 -24.62
N LEU A 171 11.51 4.57 -25.18
CA LEU A 171 12.93 4.89 -25.25
C LEU A 171 13.27 5.67 -26.52
#